data_AF-A0A7J4JDF8-F1
#
_entry.id   AF-A0A7J4JDF8-F1
#
_cell.length_a   1.000
_cell.length_b   1.000
_cell.length_c   1.000
_cell.angle_alpha   90.00
_cell.angle_beta   90.00
_cell.angle_gamma   90.00
#
_symmetry.space_group_name_H-M   'P 1'
#
loop_
_entity.id
_entity.type
_entity.pdbx_description
1 polymer ?
#
loop_
_entity_poly.entity_id
_entity_poly.type
_entity_poly.pdbx_seq_one_letter_code
_entity_poly.pdbx_strand_id
1 'polypeptide(L)'
;MAIDSGSISWDFLQKKVDLLFKGEFSSFSNLKIENTTIEDMVQRGWYIDLEESTPFLGEIRSGRRILLRDDLKGYERDLTFFHELVHAYSLEYFGNILMDVGKNIPLETKQAHFYLVEYFARLHRADPLLLRTAISRFGLKPFVYDRISLLAFPELCSTPNEQVLFPFCSPLWKRGILMRDS
;
A
#
# COMPACT_ATOMS: atom_id res chain seq x y z
N MET A 1 -11.97 18.22 -4.43
CA MET A 1 -12.74 17.14 -3.81
C MET A 1 -11.73 16.17 -3.23
N ALA A 2 -11.56 16.17 -1.91
CA ALA A 2 -10.80 15.13 -1.24
C ALA A 2 -11.59 13.83 -1.42
N ILE A 3 -10.97 12.81 -2.00
CA ILE A 3 -11.52 11.45 -1.96
C ILE A 3 -11.43 11.05 -0.51
N ASP A 4 -12.58 10.99 0.16
CA ASP A 4 -12.72 10.52 1.52
C ASP A 4 -12.10 9.12 1.60
N SER A 5 -10.95 9.00 2.27
CA SER A 5 -10.19 7.75 2.41
C SER A 5 -10.83 6.80 3.42
N GLY A 6 -12.16 6.85 3.55
CA GLY A 6 -12.96 5.87 4.25
C GLY A 6 -12.53 4.48 3.79
N SER A 7 -12.19 3.62 4.75
CA SER A 7 -11.50 2.35 4.51
C SER A 7 -12.19 1.53 3.41
N ILE A 8 -11.65 1.56 2.19
CA ILE A 8 -12.17 0.78 1.08
C ILE A 8 -11.84 -0.69 1.33
N SER A 9 -12.84 -1.57 1.26
CA SER A 9 -12.63 -3.00 1.50
C SER A 9 -11.88 -3.64 0.32
N TRP A 10 -11.13 -4.71 0.64
CA TRP A 10 -10.42 -5.50 -0.36
C TRP A 10 -11.35 -6.06 -1.44
N ASP A 11 -12.51 -6.59 -1.05
CA ASP A 11 -13.49 -7.15 -2.00
C ASP A 11 -14.03 -6.10 -2.97
N PHE A 12 -14.23 -4.87 -2.50
CA PHE A 12 -14.65 -3.77 -3.37
C PHE A 12 -13.55 -3.40 -4.36
N LEU A 13 -12.31 -3.27 -3.89
CA LEU A 13 -11.15 -2.99 -4.74
C LEU A 13 -10.96 -4.08 -5.80
N GLN A 14 -10.95 -5.36 -5.39
CA GLN A 14 -10.83 -6.50 -6.30
C GLN A 14 -11.90 -6.45 -7.38
N LYS A 15 -13.17 -6.27 -6.99
CA LYS A 15 -14.28 -6.20 -7.96
C LYS A 15 -14.12 -5.04 -8.95
N LYS A 16 -13.65 -3.87 -8.50
CA LYS A 16 -13.39 -2.73 -9.38
C LYS A 16 -12.24 -3.02 -10.34
N VAL A 17 -11.14 -3.56 -9.83
CA VAL A 17 -9.95 -3.90 -10.62
C VAL A 17 -10.23 -5.01 -11.64
N ASP A 18 -10.99 -6.04 -11.29
CA ASP A 18 -11.38 -7.12 -12.21
C ASP A 18 -12.16 -6.57 -13.42
N LEU A 19 -12.97 -5.52 -13.22
CA LEU A 19 -13.65 -4.84 -14.33
C LEU A 19 -12.67 -4.02 -15.17
N LEU A 20 -11.66 -3.39 -14.56
CA LEU A 20 -10.63 -2.60 -15.25
C LEU A 20 -9.70 -3.49 -16.10
N PHE A 21 -9.30 -4.66 -15.60
CA PHE A 21 -8.45 -5.60 -16.35
C PHE A 21 -9.16 -6.30 -17.52
N LYS A 22 -10.50 -6.34 -17.51
CA LYS A 22 -11.29 -6.77 -18.68
C LYS A 22 -11.38 -5.70 -19.78
N GLY A 23 -10.89 -4.48 -19.50
CA GLY A 23 -10.92 -3.35 -20.43
C GLY A 23 -9.52 -2.83 -20.79
N GLU A 24 -9.40 -1.51 -20.92
CA GLU A 24 -8.21 -0.81 -21.42
C GLU A 24 -6.95 -0.95 -20.54
N PHE A 25 -7.10 -1.42 -19.29
CA PHE A 25 -6.00 -1.55 -18.33
C PHE A 25 -5.43 -2.97 -18.23
N SER A 26 -5.75 -3.87 -19.15
CA SER A 26 -5.27 -5.27 -19.15
C SER A 26 -3.74 -5.39 -19.11
N SER A 27 -3.01 -4.42 -19.69
CA SER A 27 -1.54 -4.34 -19.66
C SER A 27 -0.96 -4.18 -18.25
N PHE A 28 -1.75 -3.68 -17.28
CA PHE A 28 -1.34 -3.49 -15.89
C PHE A 28 -1.55 -4.72 -15.01
N SER A 29 -2.20 -5.78 -15.51
CA SER A 29 -2.45 -7.02 -14.75
C SER A 29 -1.18 -7.67 -14.19
N ASN A 30 -0.02 -7.35 -14.76
CA ASN A 30 1.29 -7.87 -14.37
C ASN A 30 2.17 -6.83 -13.63
N LEU A 31 1.62 -5.72 -13.13
CA LEU A 31 2.39 -4.80 -12.30
C LEU A 31 2.79 -5.54 -11.01
N LYS A 32 4.08 -5.88 -10.93
CA LYS A 32 4.65 -6.66 -9.83
C LYS A 32 5.90 -5.96 -9.33
N ILE A 33 5.87 -5.54 -8.08
CA ILE A 33 7.04 -5.05 -7.35
C ILE A 33 7.64 -6.25 -6.62
N GLU A 34 8.91 -6.55 -6.90
CA GLU A 34 9.64 -7.64 -6.26
C GLU A 34 10.77 -7.08 -5.37
N ASN A 35 11.38 -7.93 -4.54
CA ASN A 35 12.52 -7.51 -3.72
C ASN A 35 13.66 -6.93 -4.56
N THR A 36 13.94 -7.52 -5.72
CA THR A 36 14.94 -7.02 -6.68
C THR A 36 14.58 -5.64 -7.22
N THR A 37 13.29 -5.36 -7.43
CA THR A 37 12.78 -4.04 -7.81
C THR A 37 13.09 -2.99 -6.74
N ILE A 38 12.86 -3.32 -5.47
CA ILE A 38 13.17 -2.42 -4.35
C ILE A 38 14.66 -2.05 -4.35
N GLU A 39 15.54 -3.04 -4.48
CA GLU A 39 16.99 -2.83 -4.50
C GLU A 39 17.41 -1.94 -5.68
N ASP A 40 16.90 -2.20 -6.89
CA ASP A 40 17.21 -1.41 -8.08
C ASP A 40 16.72 0.04 -7.92
N MET A 41 15.51 0.25 -7.38
CA MET A 41 15.00 1.60 -7.12
C MET A 41 15.89 2.38 -6.14
N VAL A 42 16.30 1.75 -5.03
CA VAL A 42 17.22 2.38 -4.05
C VAL A 42 18.58 2.67 -4.70
N GLN A 43 19.12 1.76 -5.51
CA GLN A 43 20.38 1.97 -6.26
C GLN A 43 20.28 3.12 -7.27
N ARG A 44 19.10 3.33 -7.87
CA ARG A 44 18.80 4.46 -8.77
C ARG A 44 18.57 5.78 -8.04
N GLY A 45 18.67 5.77 -6.72
CA GLY A 45 18.57 6.96 -5.87
C GLY A 45 17.15 7.29 -5.43
N TRP A 46 16.21 6.34 -5.45
CA TRP A 46 14.94 6.51 -4.76
C TRP A 46 15.13 6.52 -3.24
N TYR A 47 14.52 7.50 -2.57
CA TYR A 47 14.59 7.64 -1.10
C TYR A 47 13.27 8.15 -0.53
N ILE A 48 13.12 8.00 0.78
CA ILE A 48 11.98 8.52 1.53
C ILE A 48 12.39 9.77 2.31
N ASP A 49 11.50 10.73 2.36
CA ASP A 49 11.57 11.87 3.26
C ASP A 49 10.30 12.00 4.08
N LEU A 50 10.44 12.43 5.34
CA LEU A 50 9.35 12.55 6.30
C LEU A 50 9.11 14.05 6.62
N GLU A 51 7.90 14.56 6.37
CA GLU A 51 7.56 15.97 6.63
C GLU A 51 6.26 16.11 7.46
N GLU A 52 6.28 16.99 8.47
CA GLU A 52 5.13 17.26 9.37
C GLU A 52 3.95 17.98 8.68
N SER A 53 4.20 18.71 7.60
CA SER A 53 3.28 19.73 7.09
C SER A 53 2.97 19.60 5.60
N THR A 54 2.50 18.43 5.19
CA THR A 54 1.93 18.20 3.85
C THR A 54 0.40 18.00 3.92
N PRO A 55 -0.38 18.53 2.96
CA PRO A 55 -1.82 18.27 2.89
C PRO A 55 -2.16 16.82 2.48
N PHE A 56 -1.17 16.05 2.02
CA PHE A 56 -1.32 14.67 1.58
C PHE A 56 -0.67 13.70 2.57
N LEU A 57 -1.15 12.45 2.63
CA LEU A 57 -0.51 11.40 3.44
C LEU A 57 0.86 11.01 2.87
N GLY A 58 0.97 10.99 1.55
CA GLY A 58 2.20 10.81 0.80
C GLY A 58 2.11 11.46 -0.57
N GLU A 59 3.25 11.68 -1.19
CA GLU A 59 3.34 12.16 -2.57
C GLU A 59 4.71 11.85 -3.20
N ILE A 60 4.74 11.66 -4.53
CA ILE A 60 5.98 11.64 -5.30
C ILE A 60 6.41 13.07 -5.64
N ARG A 61 7.62 13.45 -5.20
CA ARG A 61 8.28 14.70 -5.59
C ARG A 61 9.39 14.45 -6.62
N SER A 62 9.81 15.54 -7.29
CA SER A 62 10.93 15.50 -8.24
C SER A 62 12.20 14.94 -7.61
N GLY A 63 13.00 14.23 -8.41
CA GLY A 63 14.29 13.71 -7.98
C GLY A 63 14.21 12.40 -7.21
N ARG A 64 13.26 11.51 -7.58
CA ARG A 64 13.09 10.16 -6.99
C ARG A 64 12.85 10.19 -5.48
N ARG A 65 11.99 11.12 -5.05
CA ARG A 65 11.67 11.35 -3.65
C ARG A 65 10.24 10.90 -3.37
N ILE A 66 10.09 9.95 -2.44
CA ILE A 66 8.80 9.59 -1.85
C ILE A 66 8.66 10.40 -0.57
N LEU A 67 7.70 11.31 -0.54
CA LEU A 67 7.35 12.04 0.67
C LEU A 67 6.29 11.25 1.44
N LEU A 68 6.46 11.10 2.75
CA LEU A 68 5.43 10.63 3.66
C LEU A 68 5.21 11.64 4.76
N ARG A 69 3.96 11.79 5.21
CA ARG A 69 3.66 12.54 6.43
C ARG A 69 4.25 11.79 7.63
N ASP A 70 4.93 12.50 8.51
CA ASP A 70 5.76 11.89 9.56
C ASP A 70 4.96 11.37 10.78
N ASP A 71 3.74 11.86 10.96
CA ASP A 71 2.80 11.44 12.00
C ASP A 71 2.19 10.05 11.75
N LEU A 72 2.34 9.50 10.54
CA LEU A 72 1.79 8.22 10.13
C LEU A 72 2.49 7.05 10.84
N LYS A 73 1.69 6.10 11.34
CA LYS A 73 2.19 4.94 12.09
C LYS A 73 1.50 3.64 11.66
N GLY A 74 2.20 2.53 11.88
CA GLY A 74 1.67 1.18 11.66
C GLY A 74 1.09 0.97 10.26
N TYR A 75 -0.12 0.40 10.20
CA TYR A 75 -0.80 0.06 8.95
C TYR A 75 -0.93 1.24 8.00
N GLU A 76 -1.28 2.43 8.51
CA GLU A 76 -1.53 3.61 7.70
C GLU A 76 -0.26 4.05 6.97
N ARG A 77 0.85 4.20 7.69
CA ARG A 77 2.15 4.56 7.10
C ARG A 77 2.59 3.56 6.05
N ASP A 78 2.53 2.27 6.38
CA ASP A 78 3.03 1.23 5.48
C ASP A 78 2.13 1.12 4.23
N LEU A 79 0.82 1.32 4.36
CA LEU A 79 -0.06 1.38 3.20
C LEU A 79 0.23 2.63 2.34
N THR A 80 0.35 3.82 2.94
CA THR A 80 0.69 5.05 2.22
C THR A 80 2.05 4.93 1.53
N PHE A 81 3.05 4.35 2.19
CA PHE A 81 4.34 4.08 1.57
C PHE A 81 4.22 3.18 0.35
N PHE A 82 3.49 2.06 0.45
CA PHE A 82 3.30 1.17 -0.69
C PHE A 82 2.45 1.79 -1.81
N HIS A 83 1.54 2.70 -1.49
CA HIS A 83 0.81 3.51 -2.46
C HIS A 83 1.77 4.36 -3.30
N GLU A 84 2.62 5.16 -2.62
CA GLU A 84 3.62 5.98 -3.30
C GLU A 84 4.66 5.11 -4.01
N LEU A 85 5.03 3.96 -3.45
CA LEU A 85 5.97 3.04 -4.08
C LEU A 85 5.44 2.51 -5.42
N VAL A 86 4.13 2.26 -5.55
CA VAL A 86 3.50 1.90 -6.83
C VAL A 86 3.58 3.06 -7.82
N HIS A 87 3.35 4.29 -7.39
CA HIS A 87 3.56 5.48 -8.23
C HIS A 87 5.02 5.61 -8.69
N ALA A 88 5.96 5.48 -7.76
CA ALA A 88 7.40 5.57 -8.02
C ALA A 88 7.86 4.48 -9.02
N TYR A 89 7.41 3.25 -8.83
CA TYR A 89 7.66 2.14 -9.75
C TYR A 89 7.06 2.42 -11.13
N SER A 90 5.81 2.89 -11.19
CA SER A 90 5.17 3.24 -12.46
C SER A 90 5.93 4.36 -13.20
N LEU A 91 6.39 5.38 -12.47
CA LEU A 91 7.20 6.46 -13.03
C LEU A 91 8.54 5.94 -13.57
N GLU A 92 9.28 5.14 -12.79
CA GLU A 92 10.62 4.67 -13.17
C GLU A 92 10.61 3.74 -14.40
N TYR A 93 9.65 2.82 -14.50
CA TYR A 93 9.70 1.76 -15.52
C TYR A 93 8.66 1.89 -16.63
N PHE A 94 7.62 2.72 -16.43
CA PHE A 94 6.51 2.85 -17.39
C PHE A 94 6.22 4.30 -17.81
N GLY A 95 6.91 5.30 -17.24
CA GLY A 95 6.80 6.68 -17.69
C GLY A 95 5.51 7.39 -17.29
N ASN A 96 5.14 7.33 -16.01
CA ASN A 96 4.04 8.09 -15.37
C ASN A 96 2.60 7.63 -15.65
N ILE A 97 2.39 6.38 -16.09
CA ILE A 97 1.04 5.96 -16.49
C ILE A 97 0.06 5.91 -15.31
N LEU A 98 0.54 5.63 -14.10
CA LEU A 98 -0.29 5.64 -12.88
C LEU A 98 -0.10 6.90 -12.02
N MET A 99 0.64 7.92 -12.49
CA MET A 99 0.76 9.17 -11.74
C MET A 99 -0.43 10.09 -11.97
N ASP A 100 -0.67 10.97 -10.98
CA ASP A 100 -1.84 11.84 -10.88
C ASP A 100 -2.22 12.46 -12.23
N VAL A 101 -3.41 12.08 -12.66
CA VAL A 101 -3.88 12.32 -14.01
C VAL A 101 -4.32 13.76 -14.10
N GLY A 102 -3.64 14.53 -14.97
CA GLY A 102 -3.77 15.98 -15.11
C GLY A 102 -5.21 16.51 -15.23
N LYS A 103 -5.37 17.83 -15.22
CA LYS A 103 -6.67 18.52 -15.13
C LYS A 103 -7.68 18.15 -16.23
N ASN A 104 -7.25 17.56 -17.35
CA ASN A 104 -8.09 17.26 -18.52
C ASN A 104 -8.44 15.78 -18.71
N ILE A 105 -8.24 14.95 -17.70
CA ILE A 105 -8.50 13.51 -17.80
C ILE A 105 -9.89 13.17 -17.25
N PRO A 106 -10.70 12.34 -17.93
CA PRO A 106 -12.03 11.97 -17.45
C PRO A 106 -12.01 11.45 -16.02
N LEU A 107 -13.00 11.83 -15.23
CA LEU A 107 -13.11 11.45 -13.81
C LEU A 107 -13.05 9.93 -13.61
N GLU A 108 -13.64 9.18 -14.53
CA GLU A 108 -13.66 7.72 -14.54
C GLU A 108 -12.24 7.13 -14.65
N THR A 109 -11.39 7.71 -15.51
CA THR A 109 -9.98 7.33 -15.63
C THR A 109 -9.21 7.65 -14.35
N LYS A 110 -9.49 8.79 -13.70
CA LYS A 110 -8.88 9.14 -12.40
C LYS A 110 -9.24 8.14 -11.30
N GLN A 111 -10.52 7.76 -11.23
CA GLN A 111 -11.00 6.75 -10.29
C GLN A 111 -10.38 5.38 -10.59
N ALA A 112 -10.25 5.01 -11.86
CA ALA A 112 -9.60 3.76 -12.26
C ALA A 112 -8.13 3.70 -11.80
N HIS A 113 -7.36 4.77 -12.01
CA HIS A 113 -5.96 4.85 -11.55
C HIS A 113 -5.88 4.72 -10.03
N PHE A 114 -6.72 5.46 -9.31
CA PHE A 114 -6.78 5.38 -7.85
C PHE A 114 -7.05 3.94 -7.37
N TYR A 115 -8.02 3.24 -7.96
CA TYR A 115 -8.33 1.86 -7.56
C TYR A 115 -7.20 0.87 -7.89
N LEU A 116 -6.53 1.05 -9.03
CA LEU A 116 -5.39 0.19 -9.42
C LEU A 116 -4.21 0.40 -8.46
N VAL A 117 -3.85 1.64 -8.15
CA VAL A 117 -2.74 1.96 -7.24
C VAL A 117 -3.03 1.40 -5.85
N GLU A 118 -4.22 1.67 -5.29
CA GLU A 118 -4.64 1.13 -3.99
C GLU A 118 -4.62 -0.40 -3.94
N TYR A 119 -5.08 -1.05 -5.01
CA TYR A 119 -5.08 -2.50 -5.11
C TYR A 119 -3.66 -3.07 -5.10
N PHE A 120 -2.77 -2.55 -5.95
CA PHE A 120 -1.38 -3.01 -5.97
C PHE A 120 -0.63 -2.68 -4.68
N ALA A 121 -0.89 -1.52 -4.07
CA ALA A 121 -0.29 -1.14 -2.79
C ALA A 121 -0.63 -2.19 -1.72
N ARG A 122 -1.91 -2.52 -1.57
CA ARG A 122 -2.38 -3.54 -0.60
C ARG A 122 -1.87 -4.93 -0.95
N LEU A 123 -1.85 -5.31 -2.23
CA LEU A 123 -1.34 -6.61 -2.69
C LEU A 123 0.13 -6.79 -2.33
N HIS A 124 0.99 -5.82 -2.71
CA HIS A 124 2.42 -5.86 -2.45
C HIS A 124 2.74 -5.78 -0.96
N ARG A 125 2.02 -4.92 -0.23
CA ARG A 125 2.18 -4.76 1.22
C ARG A 125 1.72 -5.99 2.02
N ALA A 126 0.86 -6.83 1.43
CA ALA A 126 0.44 -8.11 2.01
C ALA A 126 1.49 -9.23 1.87
N ASP A 127 2.58 -9.01 1.12
CA ASP A 127 3.75 -9.90 1.08
C ASP A 127 4.72 -9.56 2.23
N PRO A 128 4.93 -10.44 3.23
CA PRO A 128 5.82 -10.17 4.35
C PRO A 128 7.28 -9.95 3.95
N LEU A 129 7.77 -10.66 2.93
CA LEU A 129 9.17 -10.53 2.49
C LEU A 129 9.39 -9.20 1.77
N LEU A 130 8.41 -8.78 0.96
CA LEU A 130 8.44 -7.49 0.29
C LEU A 130 8.30 -6.34 1.27
N LEU A 131 7.38 -6.45 2.24
CA LEU A 131 7.24 -5.48 3.34
C LEU A 131 8.56 -5.32 4.10
N ARG A 132 9.19 -6.43 4.49
CA ARG A 132 10.48 -6.41 5.18
C ARG A 132 11.55 -5.70 4.36
N THR A 133 11.66 -6.06 3.08
CA THR A 133 12.69 -5.53 2.17
C THR A 133 12.48 -4.04 1.93
N ALA A 134 11.27 -3.62 1.58
CA ALA A 134 10.94 -2.23 1.30
C ALA A 134 11.21 -1.32 2.51
N ILE A 135 10.70 -1.68 3.69
CA ILE A 135 10.92 -0.91 4.93
C ILE A 135 12.41 -0.82 5.28
N SER A 136 13.14 -1.94 5.19
CA SER A 136 14.56 -1.96 5.57
C SER A 136 15.44 -1.18 4.59
N ARG A 137 15.19 -1.30 3.29
CA ARG A 137 16.03 -0.68 2.24
C ARG A 137 15.78 0.81 2.10
N PHE A 138 14.55 1.27 2.31
CA PHE A 138 14.24 2.69 2.35
C PHE A 138 14.48 3.33 3.73
N GLY A 139 14.99 2.57 4.72
CA GLY A 139 15.40 3.12 6.02
C GLY A 139 14.24 3.49 6.95
N LEU A 140 13.05 2.92 6.76
CA LEU A 140 11.91 3.14 7.64
C LEU A 140 12.00 2.28 8.90
N LYS A 141 11.55 2.82 10.05
CA LYS A 141 11.43 2.05 11.29
C LYS A 141 10.31 1.02 11.15
N PRO A 142 10.50 -0.28 11.43
CA PRO A 142 9.43 -1.26 11.34
C PRO A 142 8.36 -1.11 12.45
N PHE A 143 7.13 -1.53 12.16
CA PHE A 143 6.03 -1.64 13.13
C PHE A 143 5.39 -3.02 13.03
N VAL A 144 4.86 -3.54 14.16
CA VAL A 144 4.05 -4.77 14.19
C VAL A 144 2.63 -4.41 14.64
N TYR A 145 1.64 -4.67 13.79
CA TYR A 145 0.24 -4.26 13.99
C TYR A 145 -0.78 -5.23 13.38
N ASP A 146 -0.35 -6.12 12.48
CA ASP A 146 -1.13 -7.25 11.96
C ASP A 146 -0.24 -8.47 11.69
N ARG A 147 -0.86 -9.59 11.30
CA ARG A 147 -0.17 -10.86 11.00
C ARG A 147 0.93 -10.69 9.95
N ILE A 148 0.72 -9.86 8.92
CA ILE A 148 1.71 -9.69 7.84
C ILE A 148 2.95 -8.97 8.39
N SER A 149 2.75 -7.89 9.15
CA SER A 149 3.86 -7.17 9.79
C SER A 149 4.63 -8.03 10.80
N LEU A 150 3.96 -8.94 11.52
CA LEU A 150 4.61 -9.92 12.39
C LEU A 150 5.46 -10.92 11.61
N LEU A 151 4.97 -11.41 10.48
CA LEU A 151 5.75 -12.32 9.62
C LEU A 151 6.95 -11.59 8.99
N ALA A 152 6.83 -10.29 8.73
CA ALA A 152 7.91 -9.46 8.20
C ALA A 152 8.99 -9.15 9.25
N PHE A 153 8.61 -8.93 10.51
CA PHE A 153 9.51 -8.53 11.60
C PHE A 153 9.31 -9.33 12.89
N PRO A 154 9.43 -10.68 12.85
CA PRO A 154 9.16 -11.52 14.02
C PRO A 154 10.08 -11.20 15.20
N GLU A 155 11.29 -10.69 14.94
CA GLU A 155 12.27 -10.30 15.94
C GLU A 155 11.83 -9.15 16.86
N LEU A 156 10.84 -8.36 16.45
CA LEU A 156 10.31 -7.24 17.25
C LEU A 156 9.31 -7.70 18.31
N CYS A 157 8.89 -8.97 18.28
CA CYS A 157 8.01 -9.56 19.28
C CYS A 157 8.83 -10.38 20.27
N SER A 158 9.19 -9.76 21.40
CA SER A 158 10.18 -10.27 22.34
C SER A 158 9.69 -11.30 23.37
N THR A 159 8.62 -12.07 23.11
CA THR A 159 8.13 -13.05 24.09
C THR A 159 7.67 -14.35 23.43
N PRO A 160 8.45 -15.44 23.53
CA PRO A 160 8.13 -16.75 22.92
C PRO A 160 6.83 -17.42 23.39
N ASN A 161 6.16 -16.87 24.42
CA ASN A 161 4.96 -17.45 25.04
C ASN A 161 3.79 -16.47 25.21
N GLU A 162 3.90 -15.23 24.70
CA GLU A 162 2.76 -14.32 24.68
C GLU A 162 2.02 -14.50 23.36
N GLN A 163 0.74 -14.89 23.44
CA GLN A 163 -0.15 -14.79 22.29
C GLN A 163 -0.19 -13.31 21.88
N VAL A 164 0.45 -12.98 20.75
CA VAL A 164 0.31 -11.65 20.14
C VAL A 164 -1.13 -11.55 19.62
N LEU A 165 -2.01 -11.00 20.46
CA LEU A 165 -3.38 -10.70 20.08
C LEU A 165 -3.35 -9.49 19.14
N PHE A 166 -3.53 -9.74 17.84
CA PHE A 166 -3.73 -8.64 16.90
C PHE A 166 -5.09 -7.98 17.16
N PRO A 167 -5.17 -6.64 17.26
CA PRO A 167 -6.44 -5.95 17.46
C PRO A 167 -7.44 -6.15 16.31
N PHE A 168 -6.99 -6.66 15.15
CA PHE A 168 -7.86 -7.06 14.04
C PHE A 168 -8.48 -8.46 14.18
N CYS A 169 -8.17 -9.19 15.25
CA CYS A 169 -9.00 -10.30 15.73
C CYS A 169 -10.16 -9.82 16.61
N SER A 170 -10.55 -8.54 16.51
CA SER A 170 -11.84 -8.06 17.00
C SER A 170 -12.97 -8.76 16.23
N PRO A 171 -13.98 -9.36 16.91
CA PRO A 171 -15.00 -10.21 16.31
C PRO A 171 -16.06 -9.46 15.49
N LEU A 172 -15.75 -8.29 14.91
CA LEU A 172 -16.70 -7.51 14.11
C LEU A 172 -17.02 -8.16 12.74
N TRP A 173 -16.40 -9.28 12.39
CA TRP A 173 -16.83 -10.17 11.31
C TRP A 173 -17.90 -11.21 11.74
N LYS A 174 -18.31 -11.27 13.01
CA LYS A 174 -19.49 -12.04 13.47
C LYS A 174 -20.81 -11.27 13.25
N ARG A 175 -21.05 -10.77 12.05
CA ARG A 175 -22.43 -10.55 11.57
C ARG A 175 -22.67 -11.54 10.43
N GLY A 176 -23.14 -12.74 10.77
CA GLY A 176 -23.56 -13.69 9.72
C GLY A 176 -23.74 -15.16 10.08
N ILE A 177 -23.48 -15.62 11.31
CA ILE A 177 -23.87 -16.99 11.70
C ILE A 177 -24.69 -16.91 12.99
N LEU A 178 -26.01 -16.74 12.81
CA LEU A 178 -27.01 -17.16 13.79
C LEU A 178 -26.89 -18.68 13.92
N MET A 179 -26.14 -19.15 14.91
CA MET A 179 -26.40 -20.47 15.46
C MET A 179 -27.71 -20.36 16.24
N ARG A 180 -28.71 -21.11 15.76
CA ARG A 180 -29.89 -21.47 16.53
C ARG A 180 -29.41 -22.09 17.84
N ASP A 181 -29.84 -21.53 18.96
CA ASP A 181 -29.88 -22.26 20.21
C ASP A 181 -31.31 -22.76 20.42
N SER A 182 -31.39 -24.07 20.70
CA SER A 182 -32.47 -24.81 21.39
C SER A 182 -33.88 -24.78 20.79
#